data_AF-A0AA40HFH2-F1
#
_entry.id   AF-A0AA40HFH2-F1
#
_cell.length_a   1.000
_cell.length_b   1.000
_cell.length_c   1.000
_cell.angle_alpha   90.00
_cell.angle_beta   90.00
_cell.angle_gamma   90.00
#
_symmetry.space_group_name_H-M   'P 1'
#
loop_
_entity.id
_entity.type
_entity.pdbx_description
1 polymer ?
#
loop_
_entity_poly.entity_id
_entity_poly.type
_entity_poly.pdbx_seq_one_letter_code
_entity_poly.pdbx_strand_id
1 'polypeptide(L)'
;MVGEGVTIKPQGPCALGDVEGGQTALTCQFLSTCRIPAARDGRPALAQADARDPPIALDALPPELLVQVLSHLPPRTLVMRCRSVCRAWRDVVDGPTVWLLQLARDRSAEGRALYAVAQRFPPNREDEEEFPLCALARYCLRAPLRRNLIFNSCGERGWCFKRQLVDLVMEGVWQELLDSAQIEICVADWWGARENCGCIYRLRVRLLDVYENEVVKFSASPNPVLQWTERGYRQVSHVFTNFGKGIRYVSFEQYGRDTRSWVGHYGALVTHSSVRVRIRLS
;
A
#
# COMPACT_ATOMS: atom_id res chain seq x y z
N MET A 1 18.42 36.10 38.14
CA MET A 1 17.31 35.85 37.21
C MET A 1 17.78 34.76 36.25
N VAL A 2 17.84 33.50 36.67
CA VAL A 2 16.77 32.49 36.63
C VAL A 2 15.90 32.64 35.37
N GLY A 3 16.24 31.88 34.34
CA GLY A 3 15.36 31.55 33.22
C GLY A 3 15.12 30.04 33.28
N GLU A 4 13.88 29.65 33.58
CA GLU A 4 13.46 28.26 33.80
C GLU A 4 13.51 27.45 32.50
N GLY A 5 14.22 26.32 32.54
CA GLY A 5 14.16 25.31 31.49
C GLY A 5 12.90 24.46 31.65
N VAL A 6 11.96 24.59 30.73
CA VAL A 6 10.77 23.72 30.67
C VAL A 6 11.22 22.30 30.30
N THR A 7 11.12 21.39 31.27
CA THR A 7 11.36 19.96 31.11
C THR A 7 10.04 19.28 30.72
N ILE A 8 9.92 18.81 29.48
CA ILE A 8 8.78 17.98 29.07
C ILE A 8 9.14 16.50 29.30
N LYS A 9 8.52 15.90 30.31
CA LYS A 9 8.60 14.45 30.59
C LYS A 9 7.81 13.66 29.52
N PRO A 10 8.26 12.46 29.11
CA PRO A 10 7.46 11.55 28.31
C PRO A 10 6.29 11.00 29.16
N GLN A 11 5.07 11.22 28.70
CA GLN A 11 3.88 10.53 29.22
C GLN A 11 3.93 9.06 28.76
N GLY A 12 3.71 8.14 29.71
CA GLY A 12 3.57 6.72 29.45
C GLY A 12 2.32 6.40 28.60
N PRO A 13 2.16 5.14 28.16
CA PRO A 13 1.10 4.77 27.23
C PRO A 13 -0.27 4.88 27.90
N CYS A 14 -1.12 5.78 27.37
CA CYS A 14 -2.54 5.77 27.67
C CYS A 14 -3.17 4.52 27.06
N ALA A 15 -3.73 3.67 27.93
CA ALA A 15 -4.68 2.64 27.57
C ALA A 15 -5.88 3.30 26.87
N LEU A 16 -6.12 2.95 25.61
CA LEU A 16 -7.37 3.25 24.92
C LEU A 16 -8.26 2.03 25.06
N GLY A 17 -9.27 2.19 25.93
CA GLY A 17 -10.30 1.23 26.19
C GLY A 17 -11.27 1.07 25.02
N ASP A 18 -11.93 -0.09 25.07
CA ASP A 18 -13.05 -0.47 24.23
C ASP A 18 -14.18 0.56 24.32
N VAL A 19 -14.59 1.07 23.15
CA VAL A 19 -15.89 1.70 22.96
C VAL A 19 -16.57 0.98 21.81
N GLU A 20 -17.34 -0.05 22.18
CA GLU A 20 -18.46 -0.52 21.39
C GLU A 20 -19.51 0.59 21.25
N GLY A 21 -20.11 0.73 20.07
CA GLY A 21 -21.38 1.44 19.94
C GLY A 21 -21.60 2.17 18.62
N GLY A 22 -22.14 1.45 17.64
CA GLY A 22 -23.16 2.03 16.76
C GLY A 22 -22.75 2.29 15.30
N GLN A 23 -23.53 1.65 14.41
CA GLN A 23 -23.69 1.99 12.99
C GLN A 23 -22.64 1.44 12.03
N THR A 24 -22.77 0.15 11.68
CA THR A 24 -22.61 -0.35 10.30
C THR A 24 -23.19 -1.77 10.19
N ALA A 25 -24.45 -1.94 10.58
CA ALA A 25 -25.16 -3.22 10.49
C ALA A 25 -26.32 -3.16 9.49
N LEU A 26 -26.13 -2.52 8.33
CA LEU A 26 -27.09 -2.56 7.22
C LEU A 26 -26.30 -2.42 5.91
N THR A 27 -25.82 -3.52 5.35
CA THR A 27 -25.47 -3.64 3.91
C THR A 27 -25.02 -5.03 3.46
N CYS A 28 -24.82 -6.01 4.35
CA CYS A 28 -24.35 -7.36 3.99
C CYS A 28 -25.44 -8.42 3.70
N GLN A 29 -26.64 -8.04 3.25
CA GLN A 29 -27.70 -9.02 2.90
C GLN A 29 -28.13 -9.05 1.42
N PHE A 30 -27.59 -8.20 0.55
CA PHE A 30 -28.11 -8.08 -0.83
C PHE A 30 -27.54 -9.06 -1.88
N LEU A 31 -26.64 -9.98 -1.54
CA LEU A 31 -25.99 -10.86 -2.53
C LEU A 31 -26.22 -12.37 -2.34
N SER A 32 -27.27 -12.80 -1.62
CA SER A 32 -27.51 -14.23 -1.34
C SER A 32 -28.61 -14.90 -2.16
N THR A 33 -29.25 -14.25 -3.14
CA THR A 33 -30.40 -14.85 -3.83
C THR A 33 -30.31 -14.76 -5.35
N CYS A 34 -29.33 -15.44 -5.93
CA CYS A 34 -29.40 -15.89 -7.33
C CYS A 34 -29.32 -17.42 -7.34
N ARG A 35 -30.44 -18.09 -7.07
CA ARG A 35 -30.63 -19.53 -7.39
C ARG A 35 -31.37 -19.62 -8.72
N ILE A 36 -30.80 -20.37 -9.66
CA ILE A 36 -31.40 -20.73 -10.95
C ILE A 36 -32.60 -21.67 -10.68
N PRO A 37 -33.83 -21.37 -11.12
CA PRO A 37 -34.94 -22.32 -11.00
C PRO A 37 -34.93 -23.30 -12.19
N ALA A 38 -35.01 -24.59 -11.87
CA ALA A 38 -35.25 -25.66 -12.84
C ALA A 38 -36.72 -25.68 -13.28
N ALA A 39 -36.94 -25.96 -14.57
CA ALA A 39 -38.25 -26.04 -15.20
C ALA A 39 -39.10 -27.21 -14.65
N ARG A 40 -40.38 -26.94 -14.34
CA ARG A 40 -41.44 -27.96 -14.22
C ARG A 40 -42.79 -27.41 -14.70
N ASP A 41 -43.49 -28.27 -15.42
CA ASP A 41 -44.79 -28.10 -16.07
C ASP A 41 -45.97 -27.82 -15.12
N GLY A 42 -46.99 -27.10 -15.63
CA GLY A 42 -48.40 -27.44 -15.37
C GLY A 42 -49.32 -26.39 -14.71
N ARG A 43 -50.14 -25.73 -15.57
CA ARG A 43 -51.48 -25.10 -15.36
C ARG A 43 -51.60 -23.68 -14.74
N PRO A 44 -52.57 -22.87 -15.23
CA PRO A 44 -52.69 -21.46 -14.86
C PRO A 44 -53.66 -21.25 -13.69
N ALA A 45 -53.21 -20.54 -12.66
CA ALA A 45 -54.08 -19.94 -11.66
C ALA A 45 -54.09 -18.43 -11.88
N LEU A 46 -55.28 -17.88 -12.16
CA LEU A 46 -55.57 -16.45 -12.18
C LEU A 46 -55.26 -15.87 -10.79
N ALA A 47 -54.16 -15.15 -10.68
CA ALA A 47 -53.86 -14.29 -9.54
C ALA A 47 -53.54 -12.89 -10.08
N GLN A 48 -54.32 -11.93 -9.61
CA GLN A 48 -54.27 -10.52 -9.97
C GLN A 48 -52.84 -9.99 -9.89
N ALA A 49 -52.36 -9.40 -10.98
CA ALA A 49 -51.09 -8.71 -11.04
C ALA A 49 -51.21 -7.42 -10.23
N ASP A 50 -50.66 -7.43 -9.01
CA ASP A 50 -50.21 -6.21 -8.36
C ASP A 50 -49.20 -5.56 -9.32
N ALA A 51 -49.58 -4.42 -9.90
CA ALA A 51 -48.71 -3.58 -10.72
C ALA A 51 -47.67 -2.89 -9.81
N ARG A 52 -46.80 -3.66 -9.18
CA ARG A 52 -45.50 -3.19 -8.74
C ARG A 52 -44.56 -3.42 -9.90
N ASP A 53 -43.89 -2.37 -10.35
CA ASP A 53 -42.82 -2.49 -11.33
C ASP A 53 -41.93 -3.69 -10.95
N PRO A 54 -41.63 -4.60 -11.90
CA PRO A 54 -40.81 -5.76 -11.60
C PRO A 54 -39.47 -5.26 -11.01
N PRO A 55 -38.93 -5.93 -9.98
CA PRO A 55 -37.66 -5.54 -9.40
C PRO A 55 -36.61 -5.47 -10.52
N ILE A 56 -36.04 -4.28 -10.73
CA ILE A 56 -35.00 -4.07 -11.73
C ILE A 56 -33.84 -4.99 -11.38
N ALA A 57 -33.58 -5.97 -12.24
CA ALA A 57 -32.39 -6.79 -12.11
C ALA A 57 -31.16 -5.88 -12.27
N LEU A 58 -30.20 -5.97 -11.35
CA LEU A 58 -28.94 -5.22 -11.43
C LEU A 58 -28.19 -5.49 -12.75
N ASP A 59 -28.38 -6.67 -13.34
CA ASP A 59 -27.81 -7.07 -14.63
C ASP A 59 -28.48 -6.38 -15.83
N ALA A 60 -29.64 -5.74 -15.64
CA ALA A 60 -30.34 -4.95 -16.65
C ALA A 60 -30.05 -3.45 -16.53
N LEU A 61 -29.23 -3.03 -15.57
CA LEU A 61 -28.81 -1.63 -15.46
C LEU A 61 -27.91 -1.25 -16.64
N PRO A 62 -28.02 0.00 -17.14
CA PRO A 62 -27.00 0.59 -17.98
C PRO A 62 -25.60 0.46 -17.33
N PRO A 63 -24.54 0.19 -18.10
CA PRO A 63 -23.18 0.02 -17.58
C PRO A 63 -22.73 1.17 -16.68
N GLU A 64 -23.17 2.41 -16.97
CA GLU A 64 -22.84 3.60 -16.21
C GLU A 64 -23.38 3.56 -14.78
N LEU A 65 -24.62 3.08 -14.61
CA LEU A 65 -25.24 2.95 -13.29
C LEU A 65 -24.63 1.78 -12.51
N LEU A 66 -24.30 0.68 -13.19
CA LEU A 66 -23.58 -0.44 -12.58
C LEU A 66 -22.23 0.02 -12.02
N VAL A 67 -21.47 0.80 -12.80
CA VAL A 67 -20.20 1.40 -12.38
C VAL A 67 -20.38 2.33 -11.16
N GLN A 68 -21.44 3.15 -11.13
CA GLN A 68 -21.73 4.03 -9.98
C GLN A 68 -22.02 3.25 -8.70
N VAL A 69 -22.79 2.15 -8.80
CA VAL A 69 -23.10 1.28 -7.66
C VAL A 69 -21.83 0.56 -7.17
N LEU A 70 -21.11 -0.09 -8.07
CA LEU A 70 -19.92 -0.87 -7.74
C LEU A 70 -18.79 -0.01 -7.15
N SER A 71 -18.64 1.23 -7.60
CA SER A 71 -17.62 2.14 -7.06
C SER A 71 -17.83 2.52 -5.59
N HIS A 72 -18.96 2.18 -4.96
CA HIS A 72 -19.14 2.32 -3.51
C HIS A 72 -18.64 1.12 -2.70
N LEU A 73 -18.35 -0.02 -3.34
CA LEU A 73 -17.93 -1.24 -2.66
C LEU A 73 -16.41 -1.24 -2.41
N PRO A 74 -15.92 -1.82 -1.30
CA PRO A 74 -14.48 -1.91 -1.07
C PRO A 74 -13.73 -2.64 -2.20
N PRO A 75 -12.49 -2.22 -2.55
CA PRO A 75 -11.68 -2.85 -3.61
C PRO A 75 -11.61 -4.39 -3.54
N ARG A 76 -11.43 -4.94 -2.34
CA ARG A 76 -11.37 -6.39 -2.13
C ARG A 76 -12.68 -7.09 -2.48
N THR A 77 -13.82 -6.47 -2.17
CA THR A 77 -15.15 -7.02 -2.50
C THR A 77 -15.35 -7.05 -4.00
N LEU A 78 -14.95 -5.98 -4.71
CA LEU A 78 -15.04 -5.91 -6.16
C LEU A 78 -14.33 -7.07 -6.84
N VAL A 79 -13.08 -7.32 -6.46
CA VAL A 79 -12.25 -8.36 -7.08
C VAL A 79 -12.65 -9.77 -6.66
N MET A 80 -12.90 -10.00 -5.36
CA MET A 80 -13.10 -11.36 -4.84
C MET A 80 -14.55 -11.86 -4.97
N ARG A 81 -15.52 -10.94 -5.06
CA ARG A 81 -16.95 -11.29 -5.06
C ARG A 81 -17.69 -10.75 -6.28
N CYS A 82 -17.52 -9.47 -6.63
CA CYS A 82 -18.28 -8.87 -7.73
C CYS A 82 -17.82 -9.39 -9.11
N ARG A 83 -16.51 -9.60 -9.30
CA ARG A 83 -15.91 -10.11 -10.55
C ARG A 83 -16.42 -11.49 -10.98
N SER A 84 -16.91 -12.30 -10.05
CA SER A 84 -17.42 -13.66 -10.32
C SER A 84 -18.94 -13.73 -10.53
N VAL A 85 -19.67 -12.62 -10.37
CA VAL A 85 -21.14 -12.58 -10.49
C VAL A 85 -21.59 -12.86 -11.93
N CYS A 86 -21.15 -12.04 -12.89
CA CYS A 86 -21.48 -12.20 -14.31
C CYS A 86 -20.40 -11.53 -15.20
N ARG A 87 -20.52 -11.68 -16.53
CA ARG A 87 -19.57 -11.09 -17.49
C ARG A 87 -19.56 -9.56 -17.42
N ALA A 88 -20.72 -8.91 -17.39
CA ALA A 88 -20.82 -7.46 -17.32
C ALA A 88 -20.13 -6.88 -16.07
N TRP A 89 -20.28 -7.53 -14.91
CA TRP A 89 -19.59 -7.10 -13.68
C TRP A 89 -18.09 -7.31 -13.76
N ARG A 90 -17.63 -8.40 -14.39
CA ARG A 90 -16.21 -8.62 -14.66
C ARG A 90 -15.63 -7.53 -15.54
N ASP A 91 -16.29 -7.18 -16.64
CA ASP A 91 -15.83 -6.15 -17.58
C ASP A 91 -15.71 -4.78 -16.87
N VAL A 92 -16.65 -4.47 -15.98
CA VAL A 92 -16.59 -3.25 -15.14
C VAL A 92 -15.44 -3.29 -14.13
N VAL A 93 -15.24 -4.42 -13.44
CA VAL A 93 -14.18 -4.57 -12.41
C VAL A 93 -12.79 -4.60 -13.04
N ASP A 94 -12.66 -5.19 -14.22
CA ASP A 94 -11.37 -5.30 -14.93
C ASP A 94 -11.02 -3.96 -15.61
N GLY A 95 -12.02 -3.19 -16.02
CA GLY A 95 -11.85 -1.85 -16.58
C GLY A 95 -11.47 -0.76 -15.56
N PRO A 96 -10.96 0.40 -16.01
CA PRO A 96 -10.45 1.47 -15.14
C PRO A 96 -11.54 2.33 -14.48
N THR A 97 -12.75 2.38 -15.05
CA THR A 97 -13.77 3.39 -14.72
C THR A 97 -14.26 3.32 -13.28
N VAL A 98 -14.49 2.10 -12.77
CA VAL A 98 -14.96 1.91 -11.38
C VAL A 98 -13.90 2.37 -10.36
N TRP A 99 -12.63 2.14 -10.67
CA TRP A 99 -11.49 2.54 -9.82
C TRP A 99 -11.24 4.04 -9.88
N LEU A 100 -11.33 4.66 -11.06
CA LEU A 100 -11.24 6.12 -11.19
C LEU A 100 -12.34 6.83 -10.39
N LEU A 101 -13.56 6.31 -10.39
CA LEU A 101 -14.64 6.86 -9.57
C LEU A 101 -14.39 6.69 -8.07
N GLN A 102 -13.77 5.59 -7.64
CA GLN A 102 -13.32 5.43 -6.25
C GLN A 102 -12.30 6.50 -5.86
N LEU A 103 -11.31 6.72 -6.72
CA LEU A 103 -10.29 7.76 -6.50
C LEU A 103 -10.91 9.16 -6.47
N ALA A 104 -11.84 9.47 -7.38
CA ALA A 104 -12.55 10.75 -7.43
C ALA A 104 -13.35 11.04 -6.14
N ARG A 105 -13.83 9.99 -5.47
CA ARG A 105 -14.59 10.10 -4.22
C ARG A 105 -13.70 10.22 -2.99
N ASP A 106 -12.43 9.87 -3.06
CA ASP A 106 -11.50 10.05 -1.95
C ASP A 106 -11.20 11.54 -1.76
N ARG A 107 -11.75 12.12 -0.69
CA ARG A 107 -11.59 13.53 -0.33
C ARG A 107 -10.30 13.83 0.43
N SER A 108 -9.39 12.87 0.60
CA SER A 108 -8.04 13.16 1.11
C SER A 108 -7.23 13.99 0.10
N ALA A 109 -6.21 14.68 0.58
CA ALA A 109 -5.32 15.44 -0.32
C ALA A 109 -4.56 14.49 -1.25
N GLU A 110 -4.13 13.34 -0.72
CA GLU A 110 -3.48 12.26 -1.44
C GLU A 110 -4.41 11.65 -2.50
N GLY A 111 -5.68 11.41 -2.16
CA GLY A 111 -6.69 10.88 -3.08
C GLY A 111 -6.95 11.82 -4.25
N ARG A 112 -7.13 13.12 -3.98
CA ARG A 112 -7.30 14.14 -5.03
C ARG A 112 -6.08 14.25 -5.94
N ALA A 113 -4.87 14.25 -5.36
CA ALA A 113 -3.65 14.33 -6.15
C ALA A 113 -3.45 13.09 -7.01
N LEU A 114 -3.67 11.91 -6.45
CA LEU A 114 -3.62 10.67 -7.21
C LEU A 114 -4.65 10.67 -8.34
N TYR A 115 -5.89 11.12 -8.10
CA TYR A 115 -6.90 11.21 -9.14
C TYR A 115 -6.45 12.14 -10.28
N ALA A 116 -5.94 13.34 -9.95
CA ALA A 116 -5.43 14.27 -10.95
C ALA A 116 -4.25 13.69 -11.76
N VAL A 117 -3.34 12.96 -11.09
CA VAL A 117 -2.21 12.31 -11.73
C VAL A 117 -2.66 11.12 -12.58
N ALA A 118 -3.61 10.29 -12.11
CA ALA A 118 -4.16 9.16 -12.85
C ALA A 118 -4.94 9.58 -14.10
N GLN A 119 -5.59 10.75 -14.08
CA GLN A 119 -6.17 11.33 -15.29
C GLN A 119 -5.12 11.75 -16.31
N ARG A 120 -3.98 12.24 -15.85
CA ARG A 120 -2.88 12.72 -16.70
C ARG A 120 -1.98 11.61 -17.22
N PHE A 121 -1.84 10.55 -16.43
CA PHE A 121 -0.97 9.39 -16.67
C PHE A 121 -1.78 8.10 -16.47
N PRO A 122 -2.76 7.81 -17.33
CA PRO A 122 -3.54 6.58 -17.23
C PRO A 122 -2.62 5.36 -17.45
N PRO A 123 -2.86 4.22 -16.78
CA PRO A 123 -2.08 3.01 -17.02
C PRO A 123 -2.27 2.53 -18.46
N ASN A 124 -1.19 2.09 -19.11
CA ASN A 124 -1.26 1.57 -20.47
C ASN A 124 -2.10 0.28 -20.54
N ARG A 125 -2.77 0.06 -21.68
CA ARG A 125 -3.57 -1.15 -21.94
C ARG A 125 -2.71 -2.40 -22.15
N GLU A 126 -1.44 -2.23 -22.54
CA GLU A 126 -0.53 -3.35 -22.83
C GLU A 126 0.07 -3.97 -21.56
N ASP A 127 0.00 -3.28 -20.41
CA ASP A 127 0.37 -3.84 -19.09
C ASP A 127 -0.63 -4.91 -18.58
N GLU A 128 -1.65 -5.24 -19.38
CA GLU A 128 -2.62 -6.31 -19.13
C GLU A 128 -2.01 -7.71 -19.23
N GLU A 129 -0.87 -7.89 -19.92
CA GLU A 129 -0.30 -9.22 -20.14
C GLU A 129 0.25 -9.89 -18.87
N GLU A 130 0.61 -9.12 -17.83
CA GLU A 130 1.23 -9.68 -16.62
C GLU A 130 0.20 -10.06 -15.54
N PHE A 131 -0.99 -9.43 -15.50
CA PHE A 131 -2.00 -9.65 -14.44
C PHE A 131 -3.46 -9.45 -14.92
N PRO A 132 -4.42 -10.26 -14.40
CA PRO A 132 -5.84 -10.20 -14.79
C PRO A 132 -6.59 -8.96 -14.27
N LEU A 133 -5.91 -7.99 -13.67
CA LEU A 133 -6.49 -6.76 -13.09
C LEU A 133 -5.70 -5.55 -13.58
N CYS A 134 -6.41 -4.50 -14.02
CA CYS A 134 -5.78 -3.26 -14.44
C CYS A 134 -4.96 -2.62 -13.29
N ALA A 135 -3.98 -1.78 -13.64
CA ALA A 135 -3.05 -1.25 -12.64
C ALA A 135 -3.73 -0.39 -11.57
N LEU A 136 -4.85 0.28 -11.89
CA LEU A 136 -5.66 1.02 -10.92
C LEU A 136 -6.34 0.09 -9.89
N ALA A 137 -6.79 -1.09 -10.32
CA ALA A 137 -7.31 -2.10 -9.41
C ALA A 137 -6.22 -2.60 -8.46
N ARG A 138 -5.02 -2.89 -8.98
CA ARG A 138 -3.84 -3.27 -8.18
C ARG A 138 -3.50 -2.20 -7.15
N TYR A 139 -3.45 -0.93 -7.59
CA TYR A 139 -3.24 0.22 -6.70
C TYR A 139 -4.27 0.26 -5.57
N CYS A 140 -5.57 0.18 -5.89
CA CYS A 140 -6.65 0.28 -4.90
C CYS A 140 -6.65 -0.89 -3.91
N LEU A 141 -6.26 -2.09 -4.37
CA LEU A 141 -6.14 -3.29 -3.53
C LEU A 141 -4.92 -3.27 -2.61
N ARG A 142 -3.77 -2.83 -3.14
CA ARG A 142 -2.48 -2.88 -2.45
C ARG A 142 -2.26 -1.66 -1.56
N ALA A 143 -2.86 -0.53 -1.91
CA ALA A 143 -2.67 0.77 -1.25
C ALA A 143 -1.18 1.09 -1.01
N PRO A 144 -0.32 1.05 -2.05
CA PRO A 144 1.13 1.13 -1.89
C PRO A 144 1.62 2.43 -1.23
N LEU A 145 0.88 3.53 -1.40
CA LEU A 145 1.24 4.82 -0.78
C LEU A 145 0.95 4.87 0.73
N ARG A 146 0.15 3.93 1.25
CA ARG A 146 -0.35 3.93 2.63
C ARG A 146 0.26 2.85 3.51
N ARG A 147 1.17 2.03 2.99
CA ARG A 147 1.79 0.95 3.74
C ARG A 147 3.30 0.87 3.53
N ASN A 148 3.96 0.21 4.46
CA ASN A 148 5.36 -0.11 4.34
C ASN A 148 5.57 -1.27 3.36
N LEU A 149 6.50 -1.12 2.43
CA LEU A 149 6.79 -2.13 1.39
C LEU A 149 7.92 -3.10 1.75
N ILE A 150 8.55 -2.98 2.92
CA ILE A 150 9.61 -3.91 3.37
C ILE A 150 9.24 -4.61 4.69
N PHE A 151 9.61 -5.89 4.80
CA PHE A 151 9.31 -6.78 5.92
C PHE A 151 10.44 -6.80 6.96
N ASN A 152 10.09 -6.76 8.25
CA ASN A 152 11.08 -6.77 9.34
C ASN A 152 11.55 -8.19 9.68
N SER A 153 12.86 -8.45 9.72
CA SER A 153 13.44 -9.72 10.20
C SER A 153 14.94 -9.54 10.43
N CYS A 154 15.38 -9.85 11.65
CA CYS A 154 16.73 -9.68 12.20
C CYS A 154 17.74 -10.68 11.60
N GLY A 155 19.04 -10.37 11.66
CA GLY A 155 20.13 -11.26 11.19
C GLY A 155 21.17 -11.57 12.27
N GLU A 156 21.91 -12.68 12.08
CA GLU A 156 22.99 -13.21 12.93
C GLU A 156 24.38 -13.20 12.26
N ARG A 157 25.42 -13.05 13.10
CA ARG A 157 26.89 -13.19 12.96
C ARG A 157 27.60 -12.55 11.76
N GLY A 158 28.67 -11.79 12.04
CA GLY A 158 29.53 -11.13 11.05
C GLY A 158 28.99 -9.77 10.59
N TRP A 159 29.41 -9.29 9.42
CA TRP A 159 28.62 -8.27 8.72
C TRP A 159 27.27 -8.92 8.39
N CYS A 160 26.30 -8.71 9.28
CA CYS A 160 24.94 -9.14 9.08
C CYS A 160 24.38 -8.23 7.98
N PHE A 161 23.96 -8.84 6.88
CA PHE A 161 23.41 -8.13 5.74
C PHE A 161 22.02 -8.65 5.42
N LYS A 162 21.11 -7.73 5.14
CA LYS A 162 19.79 -8.05 4.60
C LYS A 162 19.54 -7.19 3.38
N ARG A 163 19.04 -7.80 2.30
CA ARG A 163 18.50 -7.12 1.12
C ARG A 163 17.05 -7.47 0.96
N GLN A 164 16.24 -6.48 0.64
CA GLN A 164 14.89 -6.66 0.11
C GLN A 164 14.77 -5.91 -1.20
N LEU A 165 14.24 -6.58 -2.22
CA LEU A 165 13.93 -5.99 -3.51
C LEU A 165 12.42 -5.80 -3.59
N VAL A 166 11.98 -4.56 -3.74
CA VAL A 166 10.57 -4.20 -3.88
C VAL A 166 10.29 -3.90 -5.34
N ASP A 167 9.39 -4.65 -5.96
CA ASP A 167 8.83 -4.32 -7.27
C ASP A 167 7.68 -3.32 -7.09
N LEU A 168 7.86 -2.09 -7.56
CA LEU A 168 6.93 -0.99 -7.36
C LEU A 168 5.64 -1.17 -8.17
N VAL A 169 5.73 -1.76 -9.37
CA VAL A 169 4.58 -2.02 -10.24
C VAL A 169 3.75 -3.18 -9.69
N MET A 170 4.40 -4.21 -9.15
CA MET A 170 3.72 -5.30 -8.45
C MET A 170 3.04 -4.84 -7.16
N GLU A 171 3.60 -3.82 -6.51
CA GLU A 171 2.95 -3.15 -5.37
C GLU A 171 1.81 -2.20 -5.80
N GLY A 172 1.60 -2.01 -7.10
CA GLY A 172 0.45 -1.29 -7.66
C GLY A 172 0.75 0.14 -8.11
N VAL A 173 2.02 0.55 -8.16
CA VAL A 173 2.43 1.86 -8.72
C VAL A 173 2.82 1.66 -10.18
N TRP A 174 1.94 2.01 -11.12
CA TRP A 174 2.17 1.77 -12.55
C TRP A 174 3.29 2.65 -13.13
N GLN A 175 3.82 2.26 -14.29
CA GLN A 175 5.06 2.84 -14.83
C GLN A 175 4.92 4.33 -15.14
N GLU A 176 3.83 4.75 -15.77
CA GLU A 176 3.59 6.15 -16.13
C GLU A 176 3.50 7.05 -14.87
N LEU A 177 2.99 6.51 -13.77
CA LEU A 177 3.00 7.19 -12.48
C LEU A 177 4.42 7.33 -11.95
N LEU A 178 5.21 6.25 -11.93
CA LEU A 178 6.60 6.26 -11.47
C LEU A 178 7.48 7.23 -12.27
N ASP A 179 7.22 7.34 -13.57
CA ASP A 179 7.93 8.24 -14.48
C ASP A 179 7.50 9.72 -14.33
N SER A 180 6.47 9.99 -13.52
CA SER A 180 6.05 11.35 -13.19
C SER A 180 7.04 12.00 -12.23
N ALA A 181 7.42 13.25 -12.52
CA ALA A 181 8.20 14.06 -11.60
C ALA A 181 7.48 14.31 -10.27
N GLN A 182 6.18 14.03 -10.15
CA GLN A 182 5.45 14.21 -8.89
C GLN A 182 5.66 13.07 -7.90
N ILE A 183 6.26 11.95 -8.30
CA ILE A 183 6.50 10.82 -7.39
C ILE A 183 7.79 11.00 -6.60
N GLU A 184 7.69 10.66 -5.31
CA GLU A 184 8.82 10.54 -4.41
C GLU A 184 8.84 9.15 -3.78
N ILE A 185 10.05 8.62 -3.59
CA ILE A 185 10.27 7.38 -2.86
C ILE A 185 10.95 7.75 -1.55
N CYS A 186 10.20 7.66 -0.47
CA CYS A 186 10.70 7.91 0.89
C CYS A 186 11.19 6.61 1.49
N VAL A 187 12.42 6.64 2.02
CA VAL A 187 12.99 5.52 2.75
C VAL A 187 13.41 5.96 4.15
N ALA A 188 13.21 5.08 5.12
CA ALA A 188 13.64 5.32 6.49
C ALA A 188 14.04 4.01 7.15
N ASP A 189 14.95 4.10 8.12
CA ASP A 189 15.33 2.97 8.95
C ASP A 189 15.67 3.43 10.36
N TRP A 190 15.30 2.63 11.36
CA TRP A 190 15.67 2.88 12.74
C TRP A 190 16.70 1.87 13.17
N TRP A 191 17.81 2.36 13.70
CA TRP A 191 18.92 1.52 14.12
C TRP A 191 19.45 1.95 15.49
N GLY A 192 20.06 1.02 16.22
CA GLY A 192 20.65 1.29 17.53
C GLY A 192 21.59 0.18 17.96
N ALA A 193 22.12 0.33 19.17
CA ALA A 193 23.00 -0.66 19.80
C ALA A 193 22.39 -1.21 21.09
N ARG A 194 22.85 -2.38 21.52
CA ARG A 194 22.65 -2.82 22.91
C ARG A 194 23.54 -2.00 23.83
N GLU A 195 23.10 -1.75 25.05
CA GLU A 195 23.83 -0.92 26.01
C GLU A 195 25.27 -1.37 26.25
N ASN A 196 25.48 -2.68 26.37
CA ASN A 196 26.76 -3.28 26.67
C ASN A 196 27.58 -3.64 25.42
N CYS A 197 27.21 -3.18 24.23
CA CYS A 197 27.89 -3.53 22.98
C CYS A 197 27.99 -2.32 22.04
N GLY A 198 29.18 -2.06 21.49
CA GLY A 198 29.30 -1.11 20.41
C GLY A 198 28.89 -1.72 19.07
N CYS A 199 28.37 -0.91 18.14
CA CYS A 199 27.98 -1.38 16.82
C CYS A 199 28.32 -0.40 15.69
N ILE A 200 28.47 -0.95 14.48
CA ILE A 200 28.59 -0.24 13.22
C ILE A 200 27.34 -0.56 12.39
N TYR A 201 26.71 0.48 11.86
CA TYR A 201 25.52 0.38 11.02
C TYR A 201 25.80 1.02 9.65
N ARG A 202 25.28 0.40 8.59
CA ARG A 202 25.23 1.01 7.25
C ARG A 202 23.90 0.72 6.58
N LEU A 203 23.44 1.69 5.81
CA LEU A 203 22.28 1.57 4.92
C LEU A 203 22.73 1.84 3.50
N ARG A 204 22.24 1.04 2.55
CA ARG A 204 22.30 1.33 1.13
C ARG A 204 20.91 1.14 0.54
N VAL A 205 20.44 2.12 -0.23
CA VAL A 205 19.18 2.01 -0.95
C VAL A 205 19.43 2.38 -2.40
N ARG A 206 18.92 1.58 -3.32
CA ARG A 206 19.11 1.77 -4.76
C ARG A 206 17.78 1.73 -5.48
N LEU A 207 17.56 2.70 -6.36
CA LEU A 207 16.48 2.67 -7.34
C LEU A 207 17.03 2.01 -8.60
N LEU A 208 16.33 1.00 -9.08
CA LEU A 208 16.78 0.15 -10.18
C LEU A 208 15.79 0.19 -11.35
N ASP A 209 16.32 0.03 -12.56
CA ASP A 209 15.52 -0.13 -13.78
C ASP A 209 14.94 -1.55 -13.92
N VAL A 210 14.22 -1.80 -15.02
CA VAL A 210 13.62 -3.12 -15.34
C VAL A 210 14.63 -4.25 -15.45
N TYR A 211 15.90 -3.94 -15.77
CA TYR A 211 17.00 -4.89 -15.88
C TYR A 211 17.82 -4.99 -14.59
N GLU A 212 17.31 -4.43 -13.50
CA GLU A 212 17.99 -4.32 -12.20
C GLU A 212 19.29 -3.48 -12.21
N ASN A 213 19.50 -2.63 -13.22
CA ASN A 213 20.63 -1.70 -13.22
C ASN A 213 20.39 -0.57 -12.23
N GLU A 214 21.46 -0.13 -11.57
CA GLU A 214 21.41 1.00 -10.64
C GLU A 214 21.23 2.31 -11.39
N VAL A 215 20.11 2.99 -11.13
CA VAL A 215 19.82 4.33 -11.70
C VAL A 215 20.24 5.42 -10.71
N VAL A 216 19.80 5.30 -9.45
CA VAL A 216 20.14 6.23 -8.36
C VAL A 216 20.38 5.46 -7.07
N LYS A 217 21.30 5.96 -6.24
CA LYS A 217 21.68 5.34 -4.97
C LYS A 217 21.78 6.35 -3.83
N PHE A 218 21.35 5.89 -2.67
CA PHE A 218 21.61 6.51 -1.37
C PHE A 218 22.45 5.56 -0.51
N SER A 219 23.36 6.10 0.28
CA SER A 219 24.11 5.33 1.27
C SER A 219 24.33 6.16 2.53
N ALA A 220 24.13 5.53 3.69
CA ALA A 220 24.41 6.11 4.98
C ALA A 220 25.37 5.20 5.75
N SER A 221 26.36 5.81 6.40
CA SER A 221 27.29 5.13 7.31
C SER A 221 27.55 6.05 8.50
N PRO A 222 26.58 6.20 9.41
CA PRO A 222 26.72 7.06 10.58
C PRO A 222 27.88 6.64 11.48
N ASN A 223 28.31 7.54 12.36
CA ASN A 223 29.35 7.24 13.35
C ASN A 223 28.95 6.02 14.20
N PRO A 224 29.89 5.09 14.45
CA PRO A 224 29.64 3.91 15.29
C PRO A 224 29.13 4.30 16.68
N VAL A 225 28.26 3.46 17.25
CA VAL A 225 27.88 3.57 18.66
C VAL A 225 28.96 2.86 19.47
N LEU A 226 29.54 3.56 20.44
CA LEU A 226 30.51 2.99 21.36
C LEU A 226 29.81 2.23 22.49
N GLN A 227 30.55 1.33 23.12
CA GLN A 227 30.03 0.56 24.25
C GLN A 227 29.74 1.50 25.44
N TRP A 228 28.60 1.31 26.11
CA TRP A 228 28.21 2.08 27.31
C TRP A 228 27.99 3.59 27.11
N THR A 229 27.95 4.09 25.87
CA THR A 229 27.86 5.54 25.64
C THR A 229 26.44 6.03 25.37
N GLU A 230 25.62 5.28 24.63
CA GLU A 230 24.31 5.77 24.18
C GLU A 230 23.22 4.71 24.25
N ARG A 231 22.07 5.10 24.80
CA ARG A 231 20.84 4.31 24.81
C ARG A 231 19.82 5.02 23.91
N GLY A 232 19.54 4.45 22.73
CA GLY A 232 18.50 4.99 21.86
C GLY A 232 18.58 4.47 20.43
N TYR A 233 17.41 4.41 19.78
CA TYR A 233 17.34 4.24 18.33
C TYR A 233 17.52 5.59 17.65
N ARG A 234 18.33 5.60 16.59
CA ARG A 234 18.51 6.73 15.70
C ARG A 234 17.82 6.41 14.38
N GLN A 235 17.30 7.44 13.73
CA GLN A 235 16.70 7.30 12.41
C GLN A 235 17.68 7.73 11.32
N VAL A 236 17.72 6.97 10.22
CA VAL A 236 18.23 7.44 8.93
C VAL A 236 17.05 7.51 7.99
N SER A 237 16.92 8.61 7.25
CA SER A 237 15.87 8.77 6.24
C SER A 237 16.40 9.47 5.00
N HIS A 238 15.82 9.14 3.86
CA HIS A 238 16.11 9.79 2.58
C HIS A 238 14.84 9.85 1.72
N VAL A 239 14.75 10.85 0.87
CA VAL A 239 13.67 11.00 -0.09
C VAL A 239 14.31 11.12 -1.47
N PHE A 240 14.03 10.14 -2.33
CA PHE A 240 14.40 10.21 -3.73
C PHE A 240 13.36 11.04 -4.47
N THR A 241 13.81 12.09 -5.15
CA THR A 241 13.00 12.95 -6.01
C THR A 241 13.74 13.16 -7.32
N ASN A 242 13.03 13.45 -8.42
CA ASN A 242 13.65 13.79 -9.71
C ASN A 242 14.67 12.73 -10.19
N PHE A 243 14.43 11.45 -9.90
CA PHE A 243 15.34 10.34 -10.19
C PHE A 243 15.30 9.85 -11.65
N GLY A 244 14.61 10.58 -12.54
CA GLY A 244 14.41 10.20 -13.93
C GLY A 244 13.27 9.22 -14.14
N LYS A 245 13.24 8.60 -15.32
CA LYS A 245 12.23 7.62 -15.75
C LYS A 245 12.79 6.21 -15.75
N GLY A 246 11.92 5.21 -15.81
CA GLY A 246 12.29 3.81 -15.98
C GLY A 246 12.63 3.09 -14.67
N ILE A 247 12.33 3.69 -13.51
CA ILE A 247 12.46 3.00 -12.22
C ILE A 247 11.41 1.90 -12.13
N ARG A 248 11.84 0.69 -11.74
CA ARG A 248 10.98 -0.47 -11.50
C ARG A 248 11.11 -1.00 -10.08
N TYR A 249 12.34 -1.05 -9.53
CA TYR A 249 12.59 -1.66 -8.23
C TYR A 249 13.25 -0.73 -7.22
N VAL A 250 13.03 -1.03 -5.93
CA VAL A 250 13.81 -0.49 -4.81
C VAL A 250 14.57 -1.63 -4.16
N SER A 251 15.90 -1.59 -4.21
CA SER A 251 16.77 -2.48 -3.44
C SER A 251 17.14 -1.80 -2.12
N PHE A 252 16.68 -2.36 -1.00
CA PHE A 252 16.91 -1.86 0.35
C PHE A 252 17.86 -2.79 1.11
N GLU A 253 19.03 -2.27 1.46
CA GLU A 253 20.16 -3.04 1.96
C GLU A 253 20.64 -2.51 3.32
N GLN A 254 20.56 -3.37 4.33
CA GLN A 254 20.94 -3.05 5.70
C GLN A 254 22.18 -3.84 6.08
N TYR A 255 23.10 -3.21 6.77
CA TYR A 255 24.33 -3.83 7.25
C TYR A 255 24.53 -3.50 8.72
N GLY A 256 24.80 -4.52 9.52
CA GLY A 256 25.12 -4.41 10.93
C GLY A 256 26.34 -5.24 11.28
N ARG A 257 27.20 -4.69 12.14
CA ARG A 257 28.37 -5.38 12.69
C ARG A 257 28.62 -4.87 14.11
N ASP A 258 29.18 -5.68 14.99
CA ASP A 258 29.67 -5.20 16.28
C ASP A 258 31.07 -4.58 16.16
N THR A 259 31.48 -3.80 17.16
CA THR A 259 32.82 -3.20 17.15
C THR A 259 33.92 -4.17 17.62
N ARG A 260 33.57 -5.26 18.31
CA ARG A 260 34.51 -6.15 18.99
C ARG A 260 34.51 -7.61 18.50
N SER A 261 33.75 -7.94 17.44
CA SER A 261 33.66 -9.29 16.86
C SER A 261 33.30 -10.38 17.88
N TRP A 262 32.40 -10.07 18.81
CA TRP A 262 31.92 -10.98 19.83
C TRP A 262 31.02 -12.07 19.24
N VAL A 263 31.09 -13.26 19.83
CA VAL A 263 30.23 -14.39 19.45
C VAL A 263 28.81 -14.15 19.99
N GLY A 264 27.87 -13.73 19.14
CA GLY A 264 26.47 -13.52 19.48
C GLY A 264 25.76 -12.45 18.63
N HIS A 265 24.62 -11.93 19.11
CA HIS A 265 23.80 -10.90 18.42
C HIS A 265 24.10 -9.47 18.90
N TYR A 266 25.34 -9.03 18.72
CA TYR A 266 25.84 -7.77 19.27
C TYR A 266 26.03 -6.65 18.23
N GLY A 267 25.68 -6.92 16.96
CA GLY A 267 25.65 -5.92 15.90
C GLY A 267 24.50 -4.92 16.05
N ALA A 268 24.35 -4.05 15.05
CA ALA A 268 23.30 -3.03 15.05
C ALA A 268 21.90 -3.68 15.11
N LEU A 269 21.07 -3.19 16.03
CA LEU A 269 19.65 -3.51 16.11
C LEU A 269 18.92 -2.65 15.08
N VAL A 270 18.17 -3.26 14.17
CA VAL A 270 17.42 -2.56 13.12
C VAL A 270 15.94 -2.87 13.24
N THR A 271 15.09 -1.86 13.06
CA THR A 271 13.64 -1.98 13.16
C THR A 271 12.94 -0.86 12.41
N HIS A 272 11.62 -0.97 12.22
CA HIS A 272 10.79 0.07 11.59
C HIS A 272 11.32 0.58 10.24
N SER A 273 12.09 -0.25 9.54
CA SER A 273 12.58 -0.01 8.20
C SER A 273 11.39 0.21 7.29
N SER A 274 11.40 1.25 6.48
CA SER A 274 10.31 1.52 5.56
C SER A 274 10.72 2.05 4.19
N VAL A 275 9.96 1.61 3.19
CA VAL A 275 9.88 2.19 1.85
C VAL A 275 8.44 2.61 1.64
N ARG A 276 8.23 3.88 1.28
CA ARG A 276 6.92 4.47 1.03
C ARG A 276 6.98 5.32 -0.22
N VAL A 277 5.99 5.17 -1.10
CA VAL A 277 5.83 6.03 -2.27
C VAL A 277 4.86 7.16 -1.91
N ARG A 278 5.14 8.39 -2.36
CA ARG A 278 4.30 9.57 -2.13
C ARG A 278 4.16 10.39 -3.41
N ILE A 279 3.07 11.16 -3.48
CA ILE A 279 2.83 12.15 -4.53
C ILE A 279 3.07 13.53 -3.92
N ARG A 280 3.94 14.32 -4.54
CA ARG A 280 4.09 15.73 -4.23
C ARG A 280 2.83 16.49 -4.63
N LEU A 281 2.24 17.15 -3.64
CA LEU A 281 1.20 18.15 -3.86
C LEU A 281 1.90 19.43 -4.33
N SER A 282 1.59 19.86 -5.55
CA SER A 282 1.97 21.18 -6.08
C SER A 282 1.12 22.28 -5.47
#